data_AF-A0A929IYP2-F1
#
_entry.id   AF-A0A929IYP2-F1
#
_cell.length_a   1.000
_cell.length_b   1.000
_cell.length_c   1.000
_cell.angle_alpha   90.00
_cell.angle_beta   90.00
_cell.angle_gamma   90.00
#
_symmetry.space_group_name_H-M   'P 1'
#
loop_
_entity.id
_entity.type
_entity.pdbx_description
1 polymer ?
#
loop_
_entity_poly.entity_id
_entity_poly.type
_entity_poly.pdbx_seq_one_letter_code
_entity_poly.pdbx_strand_id
1 'polypeptide(L)'
;ENGSKVYELNGPLFFGSVKNFRDLFTPDDDPDDVIIEFQNSRVTDHSAIEAIDSLAEQYIKAGKQLHLRHLSEECRQLLDKAGDLVEVNRMEDPSYHVADDKLA
;
A
#
# COMPACT_ATOMS: atom_id res chain seq x y z
N GLU A 1 -6.10 -11.93 -15.77
CA GLU A 1 -4.86 -12.26 -15.04
C GLU A 1 -4.53 -11.03 -14.19
N ASN A 2 -4.89 -10.83 -12.92
CA ASN A 2 -5.07 -11.73 -11.77
C ASN A 2 -6.04 -11.14 -10.70
N GLY A 3 -7.21 -10.59 -11.07
CA GLY A 3 -8.23 -10.18 -10.07
C GLY A 3 -7.88 -8.96 -9.19
N SER A 4 -6.64 -8.48 -9.22
CA SER A 4 -6.17 -7.34 -8.43
C SER A 4 -6.53 -5.99 -9.05
N LYS A 5 -6.81 -4.98 -8.21
CA LYS A 5 -6.95 -3.57 -8.64
C LYS A 5 -5.66 -2.80 -8.39
N VAL A 6 -5.18 -2.08 -9.39
CA VAL A 6 -3.94 -1.29 -9.31
C VAL A 6 -4.27 0.20 -9.25
N TYR A 7 -3.73 0.89 -8.25
CA TYR A 7 -3.78 2.34 -8.08
C TYR A 7 -2.42 2.95 -8.35
N GLU A 8 -2.29 3.68 -9.46
CA GLU A 8 -1.06 4.38 -9.82
C GLU A 8 -1.03 5.79 -9.23
N LEU A 9 -0.13 6.00 -8.25
CA LEU A 9 0.03 7.30 -7.63
C LEU A 9 0.98 8.18 -8.43
N ASN A 10 0.58 9.42 -8.62
CA ASN A 10 1.32 10.41 -9.39
C ASN A 10 1.54 11.67 -8.55
N GLY A 11 2.80 12.08 -8.44
CA GLY A 11 3.19 13.27 -7.70
C GLY A 11 3.39 13.04 -6.19
N PRO A 12 3.80 14.08 -5.45
CA PRO A 12 4.20 13.92 -4.05
C PRO A 12 3.01 13.65 -3.14
N LEU A 13 3.19 12.69 -2.23
CA LEU A 13 2.32 12.46 -1.09
C LEU A 13 2.89 13.17 0.14
N PHE A 14 2.15 14.16 0.62
CA PHE A 14 2.49 15.04 1.73
C PHE A 14 1.21 15.47 2.44
N PHE A 15 1.32 16.15 3.58
CA PHE A 15 0.18 16.58 4.39
C PHE A 15 -0.98 17.20 3.60
N GLY A 16 -0.68 18.02 2.58
CA GLY A 16 -1.69 18.67 1.73
C GLY A 16 -2.38 17.75 0.72
N SER A 17 -1.77 16.62 0.34
CA SER A 17 -2.35 15.63 -0.57
C SER A 17 -2.94 14.40 0.12
N VAL A 18 -2.73 14.22 1.43
CA VAL A 18 -3.26 13.08 2.22
C VAL A 18 -4.77 12.89 2.04
N LYS A 19 -5.56 13.98 2.05
CA LYS A 19 -7.01 13.88 1.87
C LYS A 19 -7.35 13.29 0.50
N ASN A 20 -6.77 13.86 -0.56
CA ASN A 20 -7.00 13.39 -1.93
C ASN A 20 -6.55 11.93 -2.09
N PHE A 21 -5.42 11.56 -1.48
CA PHE A 21 -4.95 10.17 -1.46
C PHE A 21 -6.00 9.23 -0.85
N ARG A 22 -6.52 9.54 0.33
CA ARG A 22 -7.54 8.69 0.98
C ARG A 22 -8.82 8.56 0.13
N ASP A 23 -9.24 9.65 -0.48
CA ASP A 23 -10.45 9.69 -1.32
C ASP A 23 -10.32 8.84 -2.60
N LEU A 24 -9.12 8.38 -2.99
CA LEU A 24 -8.92 7.48 -4.13
C LEU A 24 -9.38 6.05 -3.85
N PHE A 25 -9.39 5.64 -2.59
CA PHE A 25 -9.57 4.25 -2.20
C PHE A 25 -10.94 4.02 -1.60
N THR A 26 -11.52 2.85 -1.90
CA THR A 26 -12.82 2.44 -1.37
C THR A 26 -12.66 1.04 -0.79
N PRO A 27 -12.11 0.91 0.44
CA PRO A 27 -11.76 -0.38 1.01
C PRO A 27 -12.91 -1.37 1.09
N ASP A 28 -14.17 -0.92 1.17
CA ASP A 28 -15.34 -1.80 1.19
C ASP A 28 -15.71 -2.34 -0.21
N ASP A 29 -15.58 -1.51 -1.25
CA ASP A 29 -15.96 -1.84 -2.64
C ASP A 29 -14.79 -2.39 -3.49
N ASP A 30 -13.56 -2.24 -3.02
CA ASP A 30 -12.38 -2.71 -3.73
C ASP A 30 -12.26 -4.25 -3.73
N PRO A 31 -11.57 -4.88 -4.69
CA PRO A 31 -11.40 -6.32 -4.68
C PRO A 31 -10.53 -6.79 -3.52
N ASP A 32 -10.50 -8.11 -3.29
CA ASP A 32 -9.71 -8.73 -2.21
C ASP A 32 -8.21 -8.52 -2.35
N ASP A 33 -7.73 -8.15 -3.54
CA ASP A 33 -6.33 -7.87 -3.82
C ASP A 33 -6.16 -6.48 -4.44
N VAL A 34 -5.43 -5.60 -3.76
CA VAL A 34 -5.19 -4.23 -4.20
C VAL A 34 -3.71 -3.91 -4.20
N ILE A 35 -3.24 -3.28 -5.26
CA ILE A 35 -1.86 -2.82 -5.41
C ILE A 35 -1.84 -1.29 -5.47
N ILE A 36 -0.99 -0.66 -4.67
CA ILE A 36 -0.69 0.77 -4.75
C ILE A 36 0.71 0.93 -5.33
N GLU A 37 0.80 1.59 -6.47
CA GLU A 37 2.02 1.78 -7.24
C GLU A 37 2.58 3.20 -6.98
N PHE A 38 3.73 3.28 -6.33
CA PHE A 38 4.41 4.54 -5.98
C PHE A 38 5.53 4.93 -6.97
N GLN A 39 5.71 4.22 -8.09
CA GLN A 39 6.78 4.49 -9.06
C GLN A 39 6.89 5.97 -9.47
N ASN A 40 5.75 6.66 -9.59
CA ASN A 40 5.66 8.07 -9.97
C ASN A 40 5.28 9.00 -8.80
N SER A 41 5.35 8.50 -7.57
CA SER A 41 5.00 9.23 -6.35
C SER A 41 6.17 9.23 -5.37
N ARG A 42 6.23 10.26 -4.53
CA ARG A 42 7.21 10.32 -3.43
C ARG A 42 6.49 10.68 -2.15
N VAL A 43 6.70 9.88 -1.12
CA VAL A 43 6.24 10.16 0.24
C VAL A 43 7.25 11.10 0.87
N THR A 44 6.82 12.29 1.29
CA THR A 44 7.75 13.37 1.67
C THR A 44 7.67 13.80 3.13
N ASP A 45 6.69 13.31 3.90
CA ASP A 45 6.56 13.64 5.32
C ASP A 45 5.91 12.51 6.14
N HIS A 46 5.95 12.66 7.46
CA HIS A 46 5.35 11.72 8.40
C HIS A 46 3.84 11.57 8.24
N SER A 47 3.12 12.64 7.89
CA SER A 47 1.67 12.59 7.71
C SER A 47 1.27 11.72 6.51
N ALA A 48 2.08 11.71 5.46
CA ALA A 48 1.92 10.82 4.32
C ALA A 48 2.13 9.35 4.71
N ILE A 49 3.12 9.06 5.56
CA ILE A 49 3.38 7.71 6.08
C ILE A 49 2.19 7.23 6.94
N GLU A 50 1.73 8.07 7.88
CA GLU A 50 0.54 7.78 8.70
C GLU A 50 -0.72 7.55 7.85
N ALA A 51 -0.86 8.27 6.73
CA ALA A 51 -1.98 8.08 5.82
C ALA A 51 -1.93 6.71 5.13
N ILE A 52 -0.74 6.25 4.74
CA ILE A 52 -0.53 4.93 4.16
C ILE A 52 -0.80 3.84 5.21
N ASP A 53 -0.24 3.96 6.42
CA ASP A 53 -0.47 3.00 7.50
C ASP A 53 -1.96 2.90 7.87
N SER A 54 -2.64 4.05 7.97
CA SER A 54 -4.08 4.09 8.25
C SER A 54 -4.92 3.48 7.13
N LEU A 55 -4.48 3.60 5.87
CA LEU A 55 -5.14 2.93 4.75
C LEU A 55 -4.93 1.42 4.81
N ALA A 56 -3.69 0.98 5.04
CA ALA A 56 -3.34 -0.43 5.17
C ALA A 56 -4.15 -1.12 6.27
N GLU A 57 -4.31 -0.46 7.43
CA GLU A 57 -5.19 -0.95 8.50
C GLU A 57 -6.64 -1.16 8.07
N GLN A 58 -7.18 -0.28 7.21
CA GLN A 58 -8.56 -0.40 6.75
C GLN A 58 -8.73 -1.61 5.83
N TYR A 59 -7.76 -1.86 4.94
CA TYR A 59 -7.75 -3.06 4.11
C TYR A 59 -7.61 -4.34 4.94
N ILE A 60 -6.72 -4.36 5.95
CA ILE A 60 -6.61 -5.50 6.89
C ILE A 60 -7.94 -5.76 7.59
N LYS A 61 -8.58 -4.72 8.12
CA LYS A 61 -9.87 -4.84 8.82
C LYS A 61 -10.98 -5.32 7.89
N ALA A 62 -10.91 -4.97 6.60
CA ALA A 62 -11.82 -5.46 5.57
C ALA A 62 -11.49 -6.88 5.09
N GLY A 63 -10.40 -7.50 5.59
CA GLY A 63 -9.95 -8.84 5.16
C GLY A 63 -9.34 -8.87 3.76
N LYS A 64 -8.83 -7.73 3.29
CA LYS A 64 -8.30 -7.54 1.94
C LYS A 64 -6.79 -7.42 1.95
N GLN A 65 -6.15 -7.94 0.91
CA GLN A 65 -4.72 -7.86 0.70
C GLN A 65 -4.36 -6.54 0.02
N LEU A 66 -3.42 -5.81 0.62
CA LEU A 66 -2.90 -4.55 0.10
C LEU A 66 -1.41 -4.66 -0.14
N HIS A 67 -0.97 -4.35 -1.35
CA HIS A 67 0.41 -4.41 -1.79
C HIS A 67 0.95 -3.01 -2.06
N LEU A 68 2.06 -2.61 -1.44
CA LEU A 68 2.70 -1.32 -1.69
C LEU A 68 3.96 -1.51 -2.56
N ARG A 69 3.94 -1.03 -3.80
CA ARG A 69 5.04 -1.20 -4.76
C ARG A 69 5.83 0.08 -5.00
N HIS A 70 7.13 -0.08 -5.27
CA HIS A 70 8.09 1.01 -5.53
C HIS A 70 8.15 2.11 -4.46
N LEU A 71 7.78 1.79 -3.23
CA LEU A 71 7.96 2.69 -2.10
C LEU A 71 9.45 2.84 -1.79
N SER A 72 9.90 4.07 -1.54
CA SER A 72 11.29 4.33 -1.15
C SER A 72 11.67 3.55 0.12
N GLU A 73 12.93 3.14 0.23
CA GLU A 73 13.41 2.31 1.36
C GLU A 73 13.24 3.00 2.71
N GLU A 74 13.55 4.29 2.78
CA GLU A 74 13.34 5.12 3.98
C GLU A 74 11.88 5.12 4.43
N CYS A 75 10.93 5.23 3.48
CA CYS A 75 9.52 5.18 3.82
C CYS A 75 9.10 3.80 4.32
N ARG A 76 9.66 2.73 3.74
CA ARG A 76 9.38 1.35 4.19
C ARG A 76 9.84 1.11 5.62
N GLN A 77 10.97 1.67 6.02
CA GLN A 77 11.46 1.56 7.40
C GLN A 77 10.59 2.30 8.43
N LEU A 78 9.85 3.31 7.97
CA LEU A 78 8.98 4.12 8.82
C LEU A 78 7.53 3.62 8.86
N LEU A 79 7.17 2.66 8.01
CA LEU A 79 5.87 1.99 8.05
C LEU A 79 5.89 0.93 9.16
N ASP A 80 5.11 1.14 10.20
CA ASP A 80 5.05 0.24 11.35
C ASP A 80 4.09 -0.92 11.09
N LYS A 81 2.95 -0.64 10.43
CA LYS A 81 1.87 -1.61 10.21
C LYS A 81 1.76 -2.07 8.77
N ALA A 82 1.99 -1.17 7.82
CA ALA A 82 2.10 -1.56 6.44
C ALA A 82 3.40 -2.33 6.16
N GLY A 83 4.40 -2.27 7.04
CA GLY A 83 5.68 -2.98 6.90
C GLY A 83 5.54 -4.48 6.61
N ASP A 84 4.59 -5.16 7.25
CA ASP A 84 4.30 -6.59 7.04
C ASP A 84 3.50 -6.86 5.74
N LEU A 85 2.80 -5.85 5.22
CA LEU A 85 2.01 -5.91 3.98
C LEU A 85 2.78 -5.43 2.75
N VAL A 86 3.95 -4.83 2.94
CA VAL A 86 4.79 -4.40 1.84
C VAL A 86 5.48 -5.64 1.27
N GLU A 87 4.88 -6.25 0.24
CA GLU A 87 5.63 -7.07 -0.70
C GLU A 87 6.68 -6.19 -1.38
N VAL A 88 7.84 -6.09 -0.75
CA VAL A 88 9.02 -5.47 -1.32
C VAL A 88 9.45 -6.33 -2.49
N ASN A 89 9.09 -5.90 -3.69
CA ASN A 89 9.71 -6.36 -4.93
C ASN A 89 11.21 -6.02 -4.88
N ARG A 90 12.01 -6.86 -4.21
CA ARG A 90 13.43 -6.98 -4.47
C ARG A 90 13.55 -7.82 -5.74
N MET A 91 13.67 -7.09 -6.86
CA MET A 91 14.04 -7.58 -8.20
C MET A 91 12.93 -8.33 -8.95
N GLU A 92 12.57 -7.76 -10.10
CA GLU A 92 12.11 -8.42 -11.33
C GLU A 92 11.17 -9.65 -11.19
N ASP A 93 9.93 -9.46 -11.63
CA ASP A 93 9.02 -10.50 -12.14
C ASP A 93 8.38 -11.50 -11.15
N PRO A 94 7.27 -12.16 -11.56
CA PRO A 94 6.10 -12.37 -10.73
C PRO A 94 6.22 -13.62 -9.88
N SER A 95 6.00 -13.47 -8.58
CA SER A 95 5.56 -14.59 -7.76
C SER A 95 4.75 -14.06 -6.60
N TYR A 96 3.44 -13.93 -6.82
CA TYR A 96 2.47 -13.79 -5.75
C TYR A 96 2.56 -15.03 -4.87
N HIS A 97 3.28 -14.92 -3.76
CA HIS A 97 3.16 -15.85 -2.65
C HIS A 97 2.33 -15.16 -1.58
N VAL A 98 1.03 -15.48 -1.61
CA VAL A 98 0.06 -15.19 -0.55
C VAL A 98 0.69 -15.60 0.78
N ALA A 99 0.94 -14.62 1.65
CA ALA A 99 1.55 -14.86 2.95
C ALA A 99 0.56 -15.59 3.87
N ASP A 100 1.05 -16.71 4.38
CA ASP A 100 0.47 -17.63 5.35
C ASP A 100 -0.35 -17.00 6.48
N ASP A 101 -1.50 -17.60 6.72
CA ASP A 101 -2.25 -17.63 7.97
C ASP A 101 -1.31 -17.94 9.15
N LYS A 102 -1.01 -16.95 10.00
CA LYS A 102 -0.48 -17.21 11.35
C LYS A 102 -1.63 -17.30 12.34
N LEU A 103 -2.19 -18.50 12.45
CA LEU A 103 -2.85 -18.99 13.66
C LEU A 103 -1.84 -19.83 14.46
N ALA A 104 -1.38 -19.29 15.59
CA ALA A 104 -0.74 -20.04 16.66
C ALA A 104 -1.18 -19.49 18.02
#